data_AF-A0A484VR25-F1
#
_entry.id   AF-A0A484VR25-F1
#
_cell.length_a   1.000
_cell.length_b   1.000
_cell.length_c   1.000
_cell.angle_alpha   90.00
_cell.angle_beta   90.00
_cell.angle_gamma   90.00
#
_symmetry.space_group_name_H-M   'P 1'
#
loop_
_entity.id
_entity.type
_entity.pdbx_description
1 polymer ?
#
loop_
_entity_poly.entity_id
_entity_poly.type
_entity_poly.pdbx_seq_one_letter_code
_entity_poly.pdbx_strand_id
1 'polypeptide(L)' 'MLFDEPTSALDPEMINEVLDVMVELANEGMTMMVVTHEMGFARKVANRVIFMDEGKIVEDFAERRFLR' A
#
# COMPACT_ATOMS: atom_id res chain seq x y z
N MET A 1 -0.91 3.95 -11.68
CA MET A 1 0.30 3.09 -11.69
C MET A 1 0.02 1.83 -10.89
N LEU A 2 0.60 0.70 -11.27
CA LEU A 2 0.48 -0.58 -10.57
C LEU A 2 1.85 -0.93 -9.98
N PHE A 3 1.91 -1.21 -8.68
CA PHE A 3 3.11 -1.65 -7.99
C PHE A 3 2.87 -3.03 -7.38
N ASP A 4 3.78 -3.96 -7.64
CA ASP A 4 3.72 -5.32 -7.11
C ASP A 4 4.89 -5.54 -6.15
N GLU A 5 4.59 -5.50 -4.84
CA GLU A 5 5.56 -5.59 -3.75
C GLU A 5 6.89 -4.85 -3.97
N PRO A 6 6.86 -3.51 -4.19
CA PRO A 6 8.02 -2.75 -4.66
C PRO A 6 9.21 -2.73 -3.67
N THR A 7 8.98 -3.12 -2.41
CA THR A 7 9.98 -3.12 -1.34
C THR A 7 10.49 -4.51 -0.96
N SER A 8 9.93 -5.59 -1.51
CA SER A 8 10.19 -6.98 -1.06
C SER A 8 11.64 -7.45 -1.23
N ALA A 9 12.36 -6.88 -2.21
CA ALA A 9 13.73 -7.24 -2.54
C ALA A 9 14.76 -6.18 -2.08
N LEU A 10 14.33 -5.20 -1.30
CA LEU A 10 15.19 -4.10 -0.84
C LEU A 10 15.73 -4.35 0.56
N ASP A 11 16.93 -3.83 0.82
CA ASP A 11 17.48 -3.80 2.16
C ASP A 11 16.59 -2.97 3.09
N PRO A 12 16.45 -3.33 4.39
CA PRO A 12 15.57 -2.64 5.33
C PRO A 12 15.77 -1.13 5.43
N GLU A 13 17.00 -0.66 5.20
CA GLU A 13 17.34 0.78 5.22
C GLU A 13 16.71 1.55 4.06
N MET A 14 16.62 0.92 2.87
CA MET A 14 16.08 1.54 1.65
C MET A 14 14.55 1.49 1.56
N ILE A 15 13.88 0.65 2.37
CA ILE A 15 12.42 0.52 2.35
C ILE A 15 11.75 1.88 2.60
N ASN A 16 12.21 2.63 3.60
CA ASN A 16 11.59 3.90 3.97
C ASN A 16 11.68 4.93 2.83
N GLU A 17 12.83 5.02 2.15
CA GLU A 17 13.02 5.96 1.04
C GLU A 17 12.04 5.69 -0.11
N VAL A 18 11.83 4.41 -0.46
CA VAL A 18 10.87 4.03 -1.51
C VAL A 18 9.44 4.31 -1.08
N LEU A 19 9.09 3.99 0.16
CA LEU A 19 7.75 4.28 0.70
C LEU A 19 7.46 5.79 0.72
N ASP A 20 8.44 6.61 1.07
CA ASP A 20 8.30 8.07 1.11
C ASP A 20 8.03 8.64 -0.29
N VAL A 21 8.75 8.20 -1.32
CA VAL A 21 8.46 8.59 -2.72
C VAL A 21 7.06 8.15 -3.16
N MET A 22 6.63 6.94 -2.76
CA MET A 22 5.28 6.47 -3.07
C MET A 22 4.20 7.31 -2.36
N VAL A 23 4.47 7.80 -1.15
CA VAL A 23 3.58 8.72 -0.42
C VAL A 23 3.48 10.06 -1.14
N GLU A 24 4.59 10.61 -1.62
CA GLU A 24 4.60 11.85 -2.41
C GLU A 24 3.75 11.71 -3.68
N LEU A 25 3.93 10.64 -4.45
CA LEU A 25 3.14 10.37 -5.65
C LEU A 25 1.63 10.27 -5.36
N ALA A 26 1.27 9.60 -4.26
CA ALA A 26 -0.13 9.50 -3.84
C ALA A 26 -0.71 10.89 -3.49
N ASN A 27 0.06 11.73 -2.79
CA ASN A 27 -0.35 13.09 -2.41
C ASN A 27 -0.46 14.05 -3.62
N GLU A 28 0.28 13.80 -4.69
CA GLU A 28 0.14 14.50 -5.97
C GLU A 28 -1.14 14.12 -6.74
N GLY A 29 -1.94 13.20 -6.21
CA GLY A 29 -3.20 12.75 -6.81
C GLY A 29 -3.01 11.66 -7.87
N MET A 30 -1.84 11.01 -7.91
CA MET A 30 -1.60 9.87 -8.78
C MET A 30 -2.51 8.70 -8.39
N THR A 31 -3.32 8.21 -9.33
CA THR A 31 -4.10 6.98 -9.09
C THR A 31 -3.17 5.77 -9.08
N MET A 32 -3.10 5.07 -7.96
CA MET A 32 -2.19 3.94 -7.75
C MET A 32 -2.93 2.71 -7.20
N MET A 33 -2.47 1.52 -7.60
CA MET A 33 -2.81 0.25 -6.96
C MET A 33 -1.49 -0.39 -6.54
N VAL A 34 -1.40 -0.77 -5.27
CA VAL A 34 -0.16 -1.27 -4.67
C VAL A 34 -0.46 -2.60 -3.98
N VAL A 35 0.28 -3.64 -4.35
CA VAL A 35 0.35 -4.89 -3.60
C VAL A 35 1.50 -4.75 -2.61
N THR A 36 1.21 -4.93 -1.32
CA THR A 36 2.21 -4.80 -0.26
C THR A 36 1.76 -5.48 1.02
N HIS A 37 2.73 -5.95 1.81
CA HIS A 37 2.52 -6.39 3.18
C HIS A 37 2.85 -5.28 4.21
N GLU A 38 3.29 -4.10 3.77
CA GLU A 38 3.65 -2.97 4.62
C GLU A 38 2.41 -2.20 5.10
N MET A 39 1.79 -2.70 6.18
CA MET A 39 0.56 -2.14 6.74
C MET A 39 0.68 -0.68 7.17
N GLY A 40 1.88 -0.25 7.60
CA GLY A 40 2.14 1.14 7.98
C GLY A 40 2.01 2.10 6.79
N PHE A 41 2.47 1.68 5.61
CA PHE A 41 2.31 2.43 4.37
C PHE A 41 0.85 2.44 3.91
N ALA A 42 0.20 1.27 3.86
CA ALA A 42 -1.20 1.18 3.47
C ALA A 42 -2.11 2.09 4.32
N ARG A 43 -1.85 2.16 5.64
CA ARG A 43 -2.57 3.06 6.56
C ARG A 43 -2.36 4.55 6.28
N LYS A 44 -1.23 4.95 5.70
CA LYS A 44 -0.89 6.36 5.45
C LYS A 44 -1.52 6.91 4.17
N VAL A 45 -1.66 6.10 3.12
CA VAL A 45 -2.02 6.59 1.78
C VAL A 45 -3.22 5.91 1.15
N ALA A 46 -3.62 4.72 1.61
CA ALA A 46 -4.63 3.94 0.89
C ALA A 46 -6.04 4.49 1.15
N ASN A 47 -6.75 4.87 0.08
CA ASN A 47 -8.17 5.22 0.18
C ASN A 47 -9.08 3.99 0.35
N ARG A 48 -8.61 2.82 -0.10
CA ARG A 48 -9.28 1.53 -0.02
C ARG A 48 -8.24 0.44 0.18
N VAL A 49 -8.51 -0.49 1.09
CA VAL A 49 -7.65 -1.65 1.37
C VAL A 49 -8.44 -2.91 1.06
N ILE A 50 -7.85 -3.78 0.26
CA ILE A 50 -8.45 -5.06 -0.14
C ILE A 50 -7.58 -6.16 0.43
N PHE A 51 -8.20 -7.06 1.20
CA PHE A 51 -7.53 -8.28 1.67
C PHE A 51 -7.88 -9.42 0.72
N MET A 52 -6.86 -10.12 0.25
CA MET A 52 -7.01 -11.27 -0.65
C MET A 52 -6.45 -12.52 0.01
N ASP A 53 -7.18 -13.62 -0.14
CA ASP A 53 -6.77 -14.96 0.30
C ASP A 53 -7.29 -16.00 -0.70
N GLU A 54 -6.49 -17.02 -1.00
CA GLU A 54 -6.79 -18.07 -1.99
C GLU A 54 -7.36 -17.54 -3.33
N GLY A 55 -6.85 -16.40 -3.81
CA GLY A 55 -7.31 -15.78 -5.06
C GLY A 55 -8.70 -15.11 -4.99
N LYS A 56 -9.25 -14.92 -3.80
CA LYS A 56 -10.53 -14.24 -3.56
C LYS A 56 -10.32 -13.00 -2.70
N ILE A 57 -11.17 -11.99 -2.91
CA ILE A 57 -11.27 -10.85 -2.00
C ILE A 57 -12.05 -11.30 -0.77
N VAL A 58 -11.40 -11.30 0.38
CA VAL A 58 -11.98 -11.69 1.66
C VAL A 58 -12.56 -10.49 2.37
N GLU A 59 -11.86 -9.35 2.30
CA GLU A 59 -12.27 -8.11 2.94
C GLU A 59 -12.01 -6.90 2.05
N ASP A 60 -12.85 -5.89 2.21
CA ASP A 60 -12.81 -4.64 1.46
C ASP A 60 -13.16 -3.47 2.39
N PHE A 61 -12.16 -2.67 2.70
CA PHE A 61 -12.27 -1.55 3.61
C PHE A 61 -12.08 -0.23 2.86
N ALA A 62 -13.02 0.70 3.06
CA ALA A 62 -12.69 2.11 2.91
C ALA A 62 -11.70 2.52 4.02
N GLU A 63 -10.70 3.33 3.69
CA GLU A 63 -9.59 3.82 4.53
C GLU A 63 -9.93 3.90 6.04
N ARG A 64 -11.03 4.56 6.40
CA ARG A 64 -11.46 4.81 7.78
C ARG A 64 -11.83 3.58 8.61
N ARG A 65 -12.10 2.43 7.97
CA ARG A 65 -12.58 1.21 8.64
C ARG A 65 -11.45 0.24 9.02
N PHE A 66 -10.26 0.43 8.46
CA PHE A 66 -9.07 -0.39 8.71
C PHE A 66 -8.38 -0.09 10.06
N LEU A 67 -8.86 0.91 10.83
CA LEU A 67 -8.26 1.40 12.08
C LEU A 67 -8.86 0.77 13.36
N ARG A 68 -9.49 -0.41 13.30
CA ARG A 68 -10.06 -1.11 14.46
C ARG A 68 -9.49 -2.51 14.63
#